data_AF-A0A843M795-F1
#
_entry.id   AF-A0A843M795-F1
#
_cell.length_a   1.000
_cell.length_b   1.000
_cell.length_c   1.000
_cell.angle_alpha   90.00
_cell.angle_beta   90.00
_cell.angle_gamma   90.00
#
_symmetry.space_group_name_H-M   'P 1'
#
loop_
_entity.id
_entity.type
_entity.pdbx_description
1 polymer ?
#
loop_
_entity_poly.entity_id
_entity_poly.type
_entity_poly.pdbx_seq_one_letter_code
_entity_poly.pdbx_strand_id
1 'polypeptide(L)'
;MDQVRKDRYLDKLNWIYDRSRLIGIWQEDLSDFQTVHDIKTVLAIFKAFQEITEAFMDCIAMYLRDNNIPPRDDYTNIDRVDLFSNEQKQLLREMNGLRNRIIHRYNGTDDTLALTGICQSLSDMISLAKTFQVWIDNS
;
A
#
# COMPACT_ATOMS: atom_id res chain seq x y z
N MET A 1 22.48 -5.93 -7.13
CA MET A 1 21.85 -4.61 -7.38
C MET A 1 22.80 -3.52 -6.89
N ASP A 2 22.97 -2.41 -7.62
CA ASP A 2 23.83 -1.30 -7.17
C ASP A 2 23.20 -0.50 -6.00
N GLN A 3 24.03 0.26 -5.28
CA GLN A 3 23.59 0.97 -4.07
C GLN A 3 22.52 2.03 -4.35
N VAL A 4 22.67 2.80 -5.43
CA VAL A 4 21.71 3.84 -5.81
C VAL A 4 20.34 3.20 -6.07
N ARG A 5 20.33 2.01 -6.68
CA ARG A 5 19.09 1.27 -6.93
C ARG A 5 18.47 0.76 -5.63
N LYS A 6 19.27 0.22 -4.70
CA LYS A 6 18.80 -0.18 -3.36
C LYS A 6 18.16 0.99 -2.62
N ASP A 7 18.84 2.14 -2.58
CA ASP A 7 18.36 3.34 -1.89
C ASP A 7 16.99 3.77 -2.41
N ARG A 8 16.75 3.72 -3.72
CA ARG A 8 15.44 4.05 -4.30
C ARG A 8 14.31 3.13 -3.84
N TYR A 9 14.56 1.83 -3.64
CA TYR A 9 13.56 0.95 -3.06
C TYR A 9 13.37 1.24 -1.57
N LEU A 10 14.46 1.44 -0.84
CA LEU A 10 14.40 1.73 0.59
C LEU A 10 13.63 3.02 0.87
N ASP A 11 13.78 4.06 0.04
CA ASP A 11 12.99 5.29 0.13
C ASP A 11 11.48 5.00 0.02
N LYS A 12 11.08 4.14 -0.91
CA LYS A 12 9.68 3.73 -1.11
C LYS A 12 9.17 2.87 0.05
N LEU A 13 9.99 1.95 0.56
CA LEU A 13 9.64 1.13 1.72
C LEU A 13 9.51 1.97 2.99
N ASN A 14 10.42 2.91 3.21
CA ASN A 14 10.35 3.86 4.32
C ASN A 14 9.07 4.69 4.22
N TRP A 15 8.70 5.15 3.03
CA TRP A 15 7.43 5.84 2.82
C TRP A 15 6.22 4.97 3.21
N ILE A 16 6.22 3.69 2.82
CA ILE A 16 5.17 2.73 3.20
C ILE A 16 5.10 2.56 4.72
N TYR A 17 6.25 2.41 5.39
CA TYR A 17 6.30 2.26 6.85
C TYR A 17 5.82 3.53 7.58
N ASP A 18 6.25 4.70 7.13
CA ASP A 18 5.85 5.98 7.73
C ASP A 18 4.34 6.21 7.59
N ARG A 19 3.77 5.92 6.41
CA ARG A 19 2.32 6.04 6.19
C ARG A 19 1.53 5.00 6.96
N SER A 20 2.01 3.75 7.02
CA SER A 20 1.39 2.69 7.84
C SER A 20 1.35 3.09 9.32
N ARG A 21 2.44 3.68 9.83
CA ARG A 21 2.52 4.19 11.20
C ARG A 21 1.51 5.32 11.44
N LEU A 22 1.37 6.26 10.52
CA LEU A 22 0.41 7.35 10.64
C LEU A 22 -1.04 6.86 10.65
N ILE A 23 -1.39 5.89 9.78
CA ILE A 23 -2.71 5.25 9.84
C ILE A 23 -2.92 4.61 11.22
N GLY A 24 -1.90 3.92 11.75
CA GLY A 24 -1.94 3.32 13.08
C GLY A 24 -2.19 4.32 14.22
N ILE A 25 -1.65 5.53 14.13
CA ILE A 25 -1.91 6.62 15.10
C ILE A 25 -3.33 7.17 14.91
N TRP A 26 -3.70 7.51 13.68
CA TRP A 26 -4.98 8.13 13.37
C TRP A 26 -6.18 7.22 13.61
N GLN A 27 -6.03 5.90 13.51
CA GLN A 27 -7.10 4.98 13.88
C GLN A 27 -7.37 4.96 15.40
N GLU A 28 -6.34 5.19 16.23
CA GLU A 28 -6.50 5.27 17.69
C GLU A 28 -7.28 6.54 18.03
N ASP A 29 -6.94 7.67 17.38
CA ASP A 29 -7.68 8.93 17.51
C ASP A 29 -9.16 8.79 17.16
N LEU A 30 -9.52 7.92 16.20
CA LEU A 30 -10.92 7.65 15.83
C LEU A 30 -11.68 6.82 16.88
N SER A 31 -10.99 6.01 17.68
CA SER A 31 -11.63 5.13 18.67
C SER A 31 -12.22 5.89 19.87
N ASP A 32 -11.73 7.10 20.14
CA ASP A 32 -12.25 8.00 21.19
C ASP A 32 -13.50 8.78 20.75
N PHE A 33 -13.75 8.90 19.44
CA PHE A 33 -14.90 9.60 18.90
C PHE A 33 -15.89 8.61 18.29
N GLN A 34 -16.92 8.23 19.05
CA GLN A 34 -17.99 7.29 18.64
C GLN A 34 -18.85 7.74 17.44
N THR A 35 -18.37 8.62 16.57
CA THR A 35 -19.08 9.03 15.36
C THR A 35 -18.08 9.46 14.31
N VAL A 36 -18.32 9.08 13.05
CA VAL A 36 -17.59 9.52 11.85
C VAL A 36 -17.85 11.02 11.62
N HIS A 37 -17.36 11.86 12.52
CA HIS A 37 -17.42 13.33 12.43
C HIS A 37 -16.06 13.92 12.10
N ASP A 38 -14.96 13.23 12.41
CA ASP A 38 -13.63 13.65 11.97
C ASP A 38 -13.32 13.19 10.55
N ILE A 39 -14.02 13.82 9.59
CA ILE A 39 -13.81 13.62 8.16
C ILE A 39 -12.36 13.90 7.78
N LYS A 40 -11.65 14.80 8.47
CA LYS A 40 -10.25 15.12 8.16
C LYS A 40 -9.35 13.92 8.42
N THR A 41 -9.53 13.26 9.56
CA THR A 41 -8.76 12.07 9.93
C THR A 41 -9.06 10.89 9.00
N VAL A 42 -10.33 10.69 8.63
CA VAL A 42 -10.72 9.68 7.62
C VAL A 42 -10.03 9.96 6.27
N LEU A 43 -10.06 11.21 5.81
CA LEU A 43 -9.40 11.60 4.56
C LEU A 43 -7.88 11.46 4.64
N ALA A 44 -7.28 11.72 5.79
CA ALA A 44 -5.85 11.52 6.02
C ALA A 44 -5.46 10.04 5.92
N ILE A 45 -6.25 9.15 6.53
CA ILE A 45 -6.05 7.69 6.43
C ILE A 45 -6.19 7.22 4.98
N PHE A 46 -7.24 7.66 4.28
CA PHE A 46 -7.43 7.34 2.87
C PHE A 46 -6.27 7.82 2.01
N LYS A 47 -5.77 9.03 2.23
CA LYS A 47 -4.62 9.54 1.50
C LYS A 47 -3.35 8.75 1.79
N ALA A 48 -3.08 8.43 3.06
CA ALA A 48 -1.94 7.59 3.43
C ALA A 48 -2.03 6.20 2.79
N PHE A 49 -3.22 5.59 2.76
CA PHE A 49 -3.44 4.31 2.09
C PHE A 49 -3.21 4.37 0.57
N GLN A 50 -3.67 5.43 -0.09
CA GLN A 50 -3.39 5.66 -1.51
C GLN A 50 -1.89 5.73 -1.78
N GLU A 51 -1.15 6.47 -0.95
CA GLU A 51 0.31 6.60 -1.09
C GLU A 51 1.05 5.29 -0.83
N ILE A 52 0.61 4.48 0.13
CA ILE A 52 1.14 3.12 0.35
C ILE A 52 0.93 2.26 -0.89
N THR A 53 -0.29 2.27 -1.45
CA THR A 53 -0.64 1.47 -2.63
C THR A 53 0.19 1.90 -3.84
N GLU A 54 0.33 3.20 -4.09
CA GLU A 54 1.17 3.76 -5.15
C GLU A 54 2.64 3.37 -4.99
N ALA A 55 3.17 3.45 -3.76
CA ALA A 55 4.54 3.03 -3.48
C ALA A 55 4.77 1.53 -3.74
N PHE A 56 3.80 0.67 -3.43
CA PHE A 56 3.87 -0.75 -3.81
C PHE A 56 3.88 -0.95 -5.32
N MET A 57 3.00 -0.27 -6.07
CA MET A 57 2.97 -0.38 -7.53
C MET A 57 4.27 0.12 -8.17
N ASP A 58 4.83 1.22 -7.66
CA ASP A 58 6.15 1.72 -8.06
C ASP A 58 7.25 0.69 -7.81
N CYS A 59 7.30 0.07 -6.63
CA CYS A 59 8.26 -0.98 -6.31
C CYS A 59 8.12 -2.18 -7.24
N ILE A 60 6.89 -2.61 -7.55
CA ILE A 60 6.64 -3.72 -8.48
C ILE A 60 7.12 -3.36 -9.90
N ALA A 61 6.78 -2.17 -10.39
CA ALA A 61 7.20 -1.71 -11.71
C ALA A 61 8.73 -1.57 -11.81
N MET A 62 9.37 -1.10 -10.73
CA MET A 62 10.82 -1.05 -10.59
C MET A 62 11.43 -2.45 -10.62
N TYR A 63 10.85 -3.39 -9.88
CA TYR A 63 11.29 -4.78 -9.79
C TYR A 63 11.26 -5.47 -11.14
N LEU A 64 10.14 -5.34 -11.87
CA LEU A 64 10.00 -5.92 -13.19
C LEU A 64 11.06 -5.38 -14.14
N ARG A 65 11.27 -4.06 -14.13
CA ARG A 65 12.29 -3.41 -14.96
C ARG A 65 13.70 -3.94 -14.66
N ASP A 66 14.04 -4.11 -13.39
CA ASP A 66 15.36 -4.62 -12.98
C ASP A 66 15.59 -6.07 -13.38
N ASN A 67 14.50 -6.82 -13.55
CA ASN A 67 14.50 -8.20 -14.04
C ASN A 67 14.27 -8.30 -15.56
N ASN A 68 14.48 -7.20 -16.31
CA ASN A 68 14.30 -7.11 -17.77
C ASN A 68 12.88 -7.42 -18.26
N ILE A 69 11.88 -7.30 -17.39
CA ILE A 69 10.46 -7.43 -17.74
C ILE A 69 9.89 -6.01 -17.91
N PRO A 70 9.40 -5.63 -19.11
CA PRO A 70 8.81 -4.30 -19.30
C PRO A 70 7.55 -4.13 -18.44
N PRO A 71 7.51 -3.11 -17.54
CA PRO A 71 6.31 -2.82 -16.76
C PRO A 71 5.18 -2.33 -17.67
N ARG A 72 3.94 -2.68 -17.31
CA ARG A 72 2.69 -2.28 -17.95
C ARG A 72 1.79 -1.58 -16.92
N ASP A 73 0.49 -1.83 -16.95
CA ASP A 73 -0.46 -1.41 -15.91
C ASP A 73 -0.29 -2.22 -14.62
N ASP A 74 -0.82 -1.68 -13.53
CA ASP A 74 -0.67 -2.23 -12.18
C ASP A 74 -1.19 -3.66 -12.05
N TYR A 75 -2.35 -3.99 -12.62
CA TYR A 75 -2.89 -5.35 -12.55
C TYR A 75 -1.99 -6.35 -13.27
N THR A 76 -1.59 -6.02 -14.50
CA THR A 76 -0.65 -6.85 -15.26
C THR A 76 0.71 -6.98 -14.55
N ASN A 77 1.16 -5.93 -13.88
CA ASN A 77 2.42 -5.94 -13.13
C ASN A 77 2.35 -6.86 -11.90
N ILE A 78 1.25 -6.81 -11.13
CA ILE A 78 1.00 -7.71 -9.99
C ILE A 78 0.97 -9.18 -10.42
N ASP A 79 0.39 -9.48 -11.59
CA ASP A 79 0.35 -10.85 -12.10
C ASP A 79 1.74 -11.38 -12.43
N ARG A 80 2.58 -10.52 -13.02
CA ARG A 80 3.91 -10.85 -13.53
C ARG A 80 5.01 -10.90 -12.49
N VAL A 81 4.89 -10.17 -11.39
CA VAL A 81 5.90 -10.19 -10.33
C VAL A 81 5.93 -11.56 -9.67
N ASP A 82 7.07 -12.24 -9.70
CA ASP A 82 7.28 -13.58 -9.12
C ASP A 82 7.74 -13.53 -7.65
N LEU A 83 7.95 -12.33 -7.11
CA LEU A 83 8.36 -12.11 -5.72
C LEU A 83 7.28 -12.47 -4.68
N PHE A 84 6.00 -12.36 -5.04
CA PHE A 84 4.88 -12.45 -4.10
C PHE A 84 4.11 -13.76 -4.22
N SER A 85 3.63 -14.27 -3.08
CA SER A 85 2.67 -15.40 -3.05
C SER A 85 1.34 -15.02 -3.73
N ASN A 86 0.50 -16.01 -4.03
CA ASN A 86 -0.81 -15.75 -4.63
C ASN A 86 -1.71 -14.92 -3.70
N GLU A 87 -1.64 -15.14 -2.39
CA GLU A 87 -2.37 -14.39 -1.37
C GLU A 87 -1.88 -12.95 -1.32
N GLN A 88 -0.56 -12.74 -1.35
CA GLN A 88 0.04 -11.40 -1.40
C GLN A 88 -0.34 -10.64 -2.67
N LYS A 89 -0.32 -11.31 -3.82
CA LYS A 89 -0.81 -10.72 -5.09
C LYS A 89 -2.28 -10.36 -5.00
N GLN A 90 -3.10 -11.21 -4.38
CA GLN A 90 -4.52 -10.92 -4.20
C GLN A 90 -4.74 -9.67 -3.36
N LEU A 91 -4.03 -9.54 -2.24
CA LEU A 91 -4.06 -8.34 -1.42
C LEU A 91 -3.64 -7.08 -2.21
N LEU A 92 -2.57 -7.15 -3.00
CA LEU A 92 -2.13 -6.03 -3.86
C LEU A 92 -3.22 -5.62 -4.88
N ARG A 93 -3.96 -6.58 -5.46
CA ARG A 93 -5.08 -6.29 -6.37
C ARG A 93 -6.24 -5.62 -5.64
N GLU A 94 -6.57 -6.09 -4.44
CA GLU A 94 -7.61 -5.52 -3.59
C GLU A 94 -7.25 -4.09 -3.17
N MET A 95 -5.99 -3.85 -2.79
CA MET A 95 -5.48 -2.52 -2.47
C MET A 95 -5.59 -1.57 -3.65
N ASN A 96 -5.15 -2.00 -4.84
CA ASN A 96 -5.24 -1.18 -6.06
C ASN A 96 -6.70 -0.88 -6.44
N GLY A 97 -7.58 -1.87 -6.32
CA GLY A 97 -9.02 -1.71 -6.54
C GLY A 97 -9.65 -0.70 -5.57
N LEU A 98 -9.32 -0.83 -4.27
CA LEU A 98 -9.81 0.07 -3.23
C LEU A 98 -9.28 1.50 -3.41
N ARG A 99 -7.99 1.67 -3.73
CA ARG A 99 -7.38 2.97 -4.04
C ARG A 99 -8.14 3.69 -5.15
N ASN A 100 -8.47 2.98 -6.24
CA ASN A 100 -9.27 3.54 -7.34
C ASN A 100 -10.69 3.91 -6.88
N ARG A 101 -11.32 3.10 -6.03
CA ARG A 101 -12.66 3.37 -5.51
C ARG A 101 -12.72 4.58 -4.59
N ILE A 102 -11.75 4.72 -3.67
CA ILE A 102 -11.62 5.87 -2.75
C ILE A 102 -11.48 7.18 -3.53
N ILE A 103 -10.76 7.17 -4.67
CA ILE A 103 -10.62 8.35 -5.53
C ILE A 103 -11.96 8.74 -6.19
N HIS A 104 -12.83 7.78 -6.48
CA HIS A 104 -14.00 7.98 -7.34
C HIS A 104 -15.34 8.17 -6.62
N ARG A 105 -15.48 7.84 -5.32
CA ARG A 105 -16.78 7.95 -4.61
C ARG A 105 -16.61 8.36 -3.15
N TYR A 106 -17.29 9.44 -2.77
CA TYR A 106 -17.61 9.77 -1.37
C TYR A 106 -19.12 9.70 -1.20
N ASN A 107 -19.65 8.48 -0.98
CA ASN A 107 -21.06 8.26 -0.69
C ASN A 107 -21.24 7.67 0.72
N GLY A 108 -20.50 8.15 1.72
CA GLY A 108 -20.77 8.02 3.18
C GLY A 108 -20.85 6.61 3.79
N THR A 109 -21.70 5.73 3.28
CA THR A 109 -21.87 4.33 3.72
C THR A 109 -20.72 3.42 3.27
N ASP A 110 -20.02 3.77 2.19
CA ASP A 110 -18.84 3.03 1.67
C ASP A 110 -17.59 3.33 2.52
N ASP A 111 -17.52 4.52 3.11
CA ASP A 111 -16.31 5.05 3.75
C ASP A 111 -15.95 4.29 5.03
N THR A 112 -16.93 3.94 5.87
CA THR A 112 -16.69 3.17 7.11
C THR A 112 -16.16 1.76 6.82
N LEU A 113 -16.68 1.10 5.80
CA LEU A 113 -16.22 -0.24 5.40
C LEU A 113 -14.80 -0.17 4.82
N ALA A 114 -14.54 0.82 3.95
CA ALA A 114 -13.21 1.06 3.42
C ALA A 114 -12.18 1.35 4.52
N LEU A 115 -12.52 2.25 5.45
CA LEU A 115 -11.69 2.60 6.59
C LEU A 115 -11.37 1.40 7.48
N THR A 116 -12.39 0.61 7.82
CA THR A 116 -12.22 -0.61 8.62
C THR A 116 -11.29 -1.60 7.92
N GLY A 117 -11.49 -1.84 6.61
CA GLY A 117 -10.64 -2.73 5.83
C GLY A 117 -9.18 -2.26 5.72
N ILE A 118 -8.94 -0.95 5.57
CA ILE A 118 -7.59 -0.38 5.57
C ILE A 118 -6.90 -0.63 6.91
N CYS A 119 -7.56 -0.29 8.02
CA CYS A 119 -6.98 -0.44 9.35
C CYS A 119 -6.68 -1.91 9.68
N GLN A 120 -7.56 -2.83 9.30
CA GLN A 120 -7.38 -4.26 9.51
C GLN A 120 -6.25 -4.87 8.65
N SER A 121 -5.97 -4.30 7.47
CA SER A 121 -4.92 -4.81 6.57
C SER A 121 -3.53 -4.23 6.82
N LEU A 122 -3.34 -3.38 7.84
CA LEU A 122 -2.03 -2.78 8.16
C LEU A 122 -0.93 -3.81 8.41
N SER A 123 -1.22 -4.88 9.15
CA SER A 123 -0.24 -5.94 9.39
C SER A 123 0.18 -6.63 8.08
N ASP A 124 -0.76 -6.80 7.16
CA ASP A 124 -0.53 -7.48 5.89
C ASP A 124 0.24 -6.58 4.93
N MET A 125 -0.05 -5.27 4.91
CA MET A 125 0.75 -4.27 4.21
C MET A 125 2.20 -4.26 4.71
N ILE A 126 2.42 -4.32 6.02
CA ILE A 126 3.77 -4.42 6.60
C ILE A 126 4.45 -5.74 6.17
N SER A 127 3.69 -6.84 6.10
CA SER A 127 4.19 -8.13 5.61
C SER A 127 4.65 -8.05 4.14
N LEU A 128 3.87 -7.39 3.27
CA LEU A 128 4.25 -7.14 1.87
C LEU A 128 5.54 -6.32 1.77
N ALA A 129 5.68 -5.26 2.57
CA ALA A 129 6.89 -4.43 2.59
C ALA A 129 8.12 -5.23 3.03
N LYS A 130 7.96 -6.14 4.00
CA LYS A 130 9.03 -7.06 4.44
C LYS A 130 9.46 -8.01 3.34
N THR A 131 8.54 -8.52 2.52
CA THR A 131 8.90 -9.36 1.37
C THR A 131 9.82 -8.62 0.40
N PHE A 132 9.51 -7.35 0.09
CA PHE A 132 10.43 -6.51 -0.69
C PHE A 132 11.77 -6.29 0.00
N GLN A 133 11.76 -5.97 1.30
CA GLN A 133 12.99 -5.76 2.07
C GLN A 133 13.92 -6.97 2.00
N VAL A 134 13.39 -8.17 2.26
CA VAL A 134 14.15 -9.43 2.19
C VAL A 134 14.73 -9.63 0.79
N TRP A 135 13.98 -9.31 -0.27
CA TRP A 135 14.51 -9.40 -1.63
C TRP A 135 15.65 -8.40 -1.88
N ILE A 136 15.52 -7.14 -1.45
CA ILE A 136 16.56 -6.10 -1.62
C ILE A 136 17.86 -6.50 -0.90
N ASP A 137 17.74 -7.04 0.31
CA ASP A 137 18.87 -7.46 1.13
C ASP A 137 19.65 -8.63 0.50
N ASN A 138 18.95 -9.51 -0.22
CA ASN A 138 19.52 -10.67 -0.91
C ASN A 138 19.94 -10.41 -2.38
N SER A 139 19.71 -9.20 -2.91
CA SER A 139 19.95 -8.82 -4.32
C SER A 139 21.22 -8.03 -4.59
#